data_AF-A0A3N5JDG4-F1
#
_entry.id   AF-A0A3N5JDG4-F1
#
_cell.length_a   1.000
_cell.length_b   1.000
_cell.length_c   1.000
_cell.angle_alpha   90.00
_cell.angle_beta   90.00
_cell.angle_gamma   90.00
#
_symmetry.space_group_name_H-M   'P 1'
#
loop_
_entity.id
_entity.type
_entity.pdbx_description
1 polymer ?
#
loop_
_entity_poly.entity_id
_entity_poly.type
_entity_poly.pdbx_seq_one_letter_code
_entity_poly.pdbx_strand_id
1 'polypeptide(L)' 'MITDMGRNPEKIRWGIISTGRITHRFVQDFAFVPNGVVVAVASRSQEAADAF' A
#
# COMPACT_ATOMS: atom_id res chain seq x y z
N MET A 1 -4.30 -16.33 33.10
CA MET A 1 -4.10 -15.01 32.47
C MET A 1 -3.34 -15.24 31.18
N ILE A 2 -4.08 -15.41 30.08
CA ILE A 2 -3.51 -15.76 28.77
C ILE A 2 -3.76 -14.52 27.91
N THR A 3 -2.71 -13.76 27.58
CA THR A 3 -2.81 -12.66 26.63
C THR A 3 -1.99 -13.05 25.40
N ASP A 4 -2.72 -13.44 24.35
CA ASP A 4 -2.38 -13.42 22.92
C ASP A 4 -0.89 -13.49 22.55
N MET A 5 -0.34 -14.70 22.47
CA MET A 5 0.81 -15.00 21.61
C MET A 5 0.27 -15.33 20.21
N GLY A 6 0.38 -14.41 19.24
CA GLY A 6 0.37 -14.86 17.83
C GLY A 6 -0.19 -13.96 16.75
N ARG A 7 -0.85 -12.83 17.03
CA ARG A 7 -1.29 -11.96 15.92
C ARG A 7 -0.21 -10.95 15.56
N ASN A 8 0.64 -11.30 14.59
CA ASN A 8 1.22 -10.27 13.74
C ASN A 8 0.02 -9.46 13.20
N PRO A 9 -0.10 -8.14 13.45
CA PRO A 9 -1.25 -7.38 12.98
C PRO A 9 -1.31 -7.56 11.46
N GLU A 10 -2.38 -8.20 10.96
CA GLU A 10 -2.53 -8.42 9.52
C GLU A 10 -2.34 -7.06 8.83
N LYS A 11 -1.38 -7.00 7.90
CA LYS A 11 -1.10 -5.76 7.19
C LYS A 11 -2.34 -5.35 6.40
N ILE A 12 -2.77 -4.11 6.57
CA ILE A 12 -3.85 -3.53 5.78
C ILE A 12 -3.34 -3.39 4.34
N ARG A 13 -4.10 -3.98 3.41
CA ARG A 13 -3.80 -3.94 1.97
C ARG A 13 -4.47 -2.73 1.33
N TRP A 14 -3.69 -1.80 0.83
CA TRP A 14 -4.18 -0.54 0.23
C TRP A 14 -4.14 -0.59 -1.30
N GLY A 15 -5.18 -0.05 -1.91
CA GLY A 15 -5.21 0.32 -3.32
C GLY A 15 -5.07 1.83 -3.45
N ILE A 16 -4.26 2.30 -4.41
CA ILE A 16 -4.07 3.73 -4.68
C ILE A 16 -4.73 4.09 -6.02
N ILE A 17 -5.49 5.19 -6.05
CA ILE A 17 -6.08 5.71 -7.29
C ILE A 17 -5.26 6.92 -7.73
N SER A 18 -4.64 6.82 -8.90
CA SER A 18 -3.67 7.73 -9.56
C SER A 18 -2.27 7.11 -9.69
N THR A 19 -1.55 7.53 -10.73
CA THR A 19 -0.16 7.13 -11.02
C THR A 19 0.71 8.35 -11.32
N GLY A 20 0.55 9.40 -10.51
CA GLY A 20 1.25 10.68 -10.66
C GLY A 20 2.53 10.79 -9.82
N ARG A 21 3.26 11.91 -9.97
CA ARG A 21 4.51 12.16 -9.21
C ARG A 21 4.31 12.13 -7.69
N ILE A 22 3.19 12.63 -7.20
CA ILE A 22 2.87 12.63 -5.75
C ILE A 22 2.65 11.19 -5.28
N THR A 23 1.96 10.38 -6.08
CA THR A 23 1.68 8.97 -5.79
C THR A 23 2.96 8.17 -5.55
N HIS A 24 4.01 8.38 -6.36
CA HIS A 24 5.30 7.71 -6.14
C HIS A 24 5.90 8.02 -4.76
N ARG A 25 5.89 9.30 -4.35
CA ARG A 25 6.39 9.69 -3.02
C ARG A 25 5.52 9.12 -1.90
N PHE A 26 4.20 9.18 -2.07
CA PHE A 26 3.25 8.62 -1.11
C PHE A 26 3.46 7.11 -0.89
N VAL A 27 3.67 6.35 -1.95
CA VAL A 27 3.96 4.90 -1.86
C VAL A 27 5.33 4.65 -1.23
N GLN A 28 6.34 5.50 -1.47
CA GLN A 28 7.64 5.40 -0.80
C GLN A 28 7.51 5.57 0.73
N ASP A 29 6.61 6.44 1.19
CA ASP A 29 6.38 6.67 2.61
C ASP A 29 5.77 5.43 3.32
N PHE A 30 5.22 4.45 2.59
CA PHE A 30 4.78 3.18 3.19
C PHE A 30 5.93 2.37 3.81
N ALA A 31 7.18 2.69 3.51
CA ALA A 31 8.34 2.16 4.24
C ALA A 31 8.28 2.46 5.75
N PHE A 32 7.60 3.53 6.15
CA PHE A 32 7.43 3.95 7.55
C PHE A 32 6.09 3.53 8.16
N VAL A 33 5.22 2.87 7.40
CA VAL A 33 3.89 2.44 7.86
C VAL A 33 3.96 0.98 8.33
N PRO A 34 3.98 0.69 9.65
CA PRO A 34 4.28 -0.65 10.17
C PRO A 34 3.19 -1.69 9.86
N ASN A 35 1.94 -1.25 9.67
CA ASN A 35 0.76 -2.09 9.48
C ASN A 35 0.07 -1.91 8.11
N GLY A 36 0.76 -1.33 7.13
CA GLY A 36 0.20 -1.03 5.81
C GLY A 36 1.09 -1.56 4.68
N VAL A 37 0.45 -2.04 3.61
CA VAL A 37 1.13 -2.39 2.36
C VAL A 37 0.27 -1.96 1.18
N VAL A 38 0.89 -1.30 0.20
CA VAL A 38 0.25 -0.99 -1.08
C VAL A 38 0.34 -2.22 -1.96
N VAL A 39 -0.81 -2.68 -2.46
CA VAL A 39 -0.91 -3.93 -3.26
C VAL A 39 -1.51 -3.71 -4.64
N ALA A 40 -2.06 -2.53 -4.90
CA ALA A 40 -2.73 -2.23 -6.15
C ALA A 40 -2.67 -0.74 -6.46
N VAL A 41 -2.67 -0.42 -7.76
CA VAL A 41 -2.89 0.93 -8.27
C VAL A 41 -3.95 0.93 -9.36
N ALA A 42 -4.65 2.05 -9.50
CA ALA A 42 -5.60 2.30 -10.57
C ALA A 42 -5.24 3.58 -11.31
N SER A 43 -5.36 3.55 -12.63
CA SER A 43 -5.22 4.71 -13.51
C SER A 43 -6.32 4.71 -14.56
N ARG A 44 -6.45 5.82 -15.30
CA ARG A 44 -7.44 5.95 -16.38
C ARG A 44 -7.04 5.17 -17.64
N SER A 45 -5.79 4.75 -17.75
CA SER A 45 -5.31 3.85 -18.79
C SER A 45 -4.54 2.71 -18.16
N GLN A 46 -4.63 1.53 -18.76
CA GLN A 46 -3.96 0.33 -18.26
C GLN A 46 -2.45 0.50 -18.34
N GLU A 47 -1.95 1.11 -19.43
CA GLU A 47 -0.52 1.34 -19.65
C GLU A 47 0.09 2.20 -18.54
N ALA A 48 -0.66 3.20 -18.04
CA ALA A 48 -0.21 4.06 -16.95
C ALA A 48 -0.30 3.38 -15.57
N ALA A 49 -1.12 2.33 -15.42
CA ALA A 49 -1.13 1.49 -14.23
C ALA A 49 0.01 0.46 -14.26
N ASP A 50 0.29 -0.11 -15.43
CA ASP A 50 1.37 -1.09 -15.63
C ASP A 50 2.77 -0.45 -15.51
N ALA A 51 2.91 0.82 -15.89
CA ALA A 51 4.16 1.58 -15.80
C ALA A 51 4.47 2.15 -14.40
N PHE A 52 3.53 2.04 -13.45
CA PHE A 52 3.65 2.60 -12.09
C PHE A 52 4.35 1.65 -11.14
#